data_AF-A0A7C6F5P2-F1
#
_entry.id   AF-A0A7C6F5P2-F1
#
_cell.length_a   1.000
_cell.length_b   1.000
_cell.length_c   1.000
_cell.angle_alpha   90.00
_cell.angle_beta   90.00
_cell.angle_gamma   90.00
#
_symmetry.space_group_name_H-M   'P 1'
#
loop_
_entity.id
_entity.type
_entity.pdbx_description
1 polymer ?
#
loop_
_entity_poly.entity_id
_entity_poly.type
_entity_poly.pdbx_seq_one_letter_code
_entity_poly.pdbx_strand_id
1 'polypeptide(L)'
;MAHEKNHDYHILNPSIWPFLGALSGFTMLFGMVLWVSPAVENNHPWVFFIGLAGVLYVMYAWWSDVIREGKEGDHTPVVIIGLRYGML
;
A
#
# COMPACT_ATOMS: atom_id res chain seq x y z
N MET A 1 9.45 -5.21 -19.35
CA MET A 1 9.85 -6.64 -19.42
C MET A 1 11.29 -6.72 -19.90
N ALA A 2 12.15 -7.48 -19.21
CA ALA A 2 13.53 -7.66 -19.66
C ALA A 2 13.55 -8.34 -21.04
N HIS A 3 14.36 -7.79 -21.95
CA HIS A 3 14.48 -8.24 -23.34
C HIS A 3 15.06 -9.66 -23.44
N GLU A 4 15.80 -10.08 -22.42
CA GLU A 4 16.17 -11.47 -22.15
C GLU A 4 16.16 -11.67 -20.62
N LYS A 5 15.45 -12.70 -20.14
CA LYS A 5 15.36 -13.02 -18.70
C LYS A 5 16.29 -14.20 -18.43
N ASN A 6 17.31 -13.99 -17.60
CA ASN A 6 18.27 -15.02 -17.17
C ASN A 6 18.24 -15.28 -15.66
N HIS A 7 17.18 -14.83 -14.98
CA HIS A 7 16.98 -14.95 -13.54
C HIS A 7 15.50 -15.15 -13.19
N ASP A 8 15.24 -15.75 -12.04
CA ASP A 8 13.88 -16.07 -11.56
C ASP A 8 13.30 -15.03 -10.60
N TYR A 9 14.00 -13.91 -10.35
CA TYR A 9 13.49 -12.82 -9.53
C TYR A 9 12.38 -12.02 -10.23
N HIS A 10 11.36 -11.63 -9.46
CA HIS A 10 10.24 -10.83 -9.94
C HIS A 10 10.65 -9.35 -10.05
N ILE A 11 10.54 -8.80 -11.27
CA ILE A 11 10.75 -7.37 -11.56
C ILE A 11 9.39 -6.72 -11.76
N LEU A 12 8.98 -5.91 -10.77
CA LEU A 12 7.70 -5.22 -10.75
C LEU A 12 7.63 -4.11 -11.80
N ASN A 13 6.44 -3.93 -12.38
CA ASN A 13 6.12 -2.73 -13.15
C ASN A 13 5.88 -1.54 -12.19
N PRO A 14 5.98 -0.29 -12.67
CA PRO A 14 5.66 0.88 -11.86
C PRO A 14 4.25 0.78 -11.26
N SER A 15 4.12 1.15 -9.98
CA SER A 15 2.84 1.15 -9.25
C SER A 15 2.62 2.49 -8.56
N ILE A 16 1.36 2.94 -8.56
CA ILE A 16 0.94 4.20 -7.92
C ILE A 16 0.61 4.04 -6.43
N TRP A 17 0.40 2.80 -5.96
CA TRP A 17 -0.04 2.51 -4.60
C TRP A 17 0.87 3.05 -3.49
N PRO A 18 2.21 3.01 -3.59
CA PRO A 18 3.09 3.61 -2.58
C PRO A 18 2.81 5.10 -2.36
N PHE A 19 2.64 5.86 -3.45
CA PHE A 19 2.39 7.30 -3.38
C PHE A 19 1.01 7.60 -2.77
N LEU A 20 -0.04 6.90 -3.21
CA LEU A 20 -1.39 7.07 -2.66
C LEU A 20 -1.47 6.63 -1.19
N GLY A 21 -0.72 5.60 -0.81
CA GLY A 21 -0.61 5.16 0.58
C GLY A 21 0.01 6.24 1.47
N ALA A 22 1.10 6.88 1.03
CA ALA A 22 1.74 7.97 1.76
C ALA A 22 0.81 9.19 1.92
N LEU A 23 0.12 9.59 0.84
CA LEU A 23 -0.84 10.70 0.88
C LEU A 23 -2.01 10.39 1.83
N SER A 24 -2.60 9.19 1.72
CA SER A 24 -3.71 8.77 2.56
C SER A 24 -3.30 8.67 4.04
N GLY A 25 -2.11 8.13 4.31
CA GLY A 25 -1.56 8.06 5.66
C GLY A 25 -1.32 9.43 6.28
N PHE A 26 -0.77 10.38 5.51
CA PHE A 26 -0.64 11.77 5.95
C PHE A 26 -2.00 12.38 6.27
N THR A 27 -2.98 12.28 5.36
CA THR A 27 -4.34 12.81 5.58
C THR A 27 -5.00 12.19 6.81
N MET A 28 -4.82 10.89 7.03
CA MET A 28 -5.35 10.20 8.20
C MET A 28 -4.76 10.76 9.49
N LEU A 29 -3.44 10.81 9.62
CA LEU A 29 -2.78 11.24 10.86
C LEU A 29 -2.95 12.74 11.10
N PHE A 30 -2.89 13.55 10.04
CA PHE A 30 -3.18 14.98 10.13
C PHE A 30 -4.64 15.22 10.55
N GLY A 31 -5.58 14.50 9.95
CA GLY A 31 -6.99 14.53 10.34
C GLY A 31 -7.22 14.07 11.78
N MET A 32 -6.45 13.11 12.28
CA MET A 32 -6.50 12.67 13.68
C MET A 32 -6.07 13.80 14.61
N VAL A 33 -4.97 14.49 14.31
CA VAL A 33 -4.49 15.65 15.09
C VAL A 33 -5.55 16.75 15.10
N LEU A 34 -6.13 17.10 13.94
CA LEU A 34 -7.19 18.10 13.86
C LEU A 34 -8.42 17.72 14.69
N TRP A 35 -8.76 16.44 14.73
CA TRP A 35 -9.92 15.95 15.47
C TRP A 35 -9.69 15.97 17.00
N VAL A 36 -8.55 15.51 17.49
CA VAL A 36 -8.35 15.36 18.95
C VAL A 36 -7.69 16.55 19.63
N SER A 37 -7.14 17.50 18.86
CA SER A 37 -6.45 18.65 19.42
C SER A 37 -7.41 19.60 20.14
N PRO A 38 -7.14 19.97 21.41
CA PRO A 38 -7.94 20.97 22.12
C PRO A 38 -7.74 22.39 21.57
N ALA A 39 -6.73 22.62 20.72
CA ALA A 39 -6.45 23.93 20.12
C ALA A 39 -7.29 24.22 18.86
N VAL A 40 -8.08 23.25 18.38
CA VAL A 40 -8.89 23.38 17.16
C VAL A 40 -10.36 23.47 17.54
N GLU A 41 -11.01 24.59 17.22
CA GLU A 41 -12.45 24.75 17.35
C GLU A 41 -13.18 24.07 16.18
N ASN A 42 -14.37 23.51 16.41
CA ASN A 42 -15.14 22.75 15.41
C ASN A 42 -14.39 21.53 14.82
N ASN A 43 -13.73 20.77 15.69
CA ASN A 43 -12.92 19.59 15.37
C ASN A 43 -13.77 18.38 14.92
N HIS A 44 -14.21 18.38 13.65
CA HIS A 44 -14.92 17.24 13.06
C HIS A 44 -13.97 16.11 12.61
N PRO A 45 -14.39 14.84 12.70
CA PRO A 45 -13.54 13.69 12.40
C PRO A 45 -13.40 13.38 10.90
N TRP A 46 -14.01 14.16 10.01
CA TRP A 46 -14.14 13.80 8.60
C TRP A 46 -12.81 13.63 7.88
N VAL A 47 -11.82 14.48 8.16
CA VAL A 47 -10.48 14.40 7.55
C VAL A 47 -9.81 13.08 7.92
N PHE A 48 -9.92 12.66 9.19
CA PHE A 48 -9.42 11.36 9.65
C PHE A 48 -10.09 10.21 8.90
N PHE A 49 -11.43 10.19 8.82
CA PHE A 49 -12.16 9.10 8.18
C PHE A 49 -11.93 9.03 6.67
N ILE A 50 -11.73 10.17 6.00
CA ILE A 50 -11.33 10.20 4.58
C ILE A 50 -9.94 9.57 4.40
N GLY A 51 -8.98 9.97 5.24
CA GLY A 51 -7.64 9.38 5.22
C GLY A 51 -7.65 7.88 5.51
N LEU A 52 -8.42 7.45 6.52
CA LEU A 52 -8.59 6.04 6.88
C LEU A 52 -9.19 5.23 5.73
N ALA A 53 -10.25 5.73 5.09
CA ALA A 53 -10.84 5.09 3.92
C ALA A 53 -9.83 4.98 2.77
N GLY A 54 -9.02 6.01 2.54
CA GLY A 54 -7.93 5.99 1.56
C GLY A 54 -6.89 4.91 1.86
N VAL A 55 -6.41 4.81 3.11
CA VAL A 55 -5.44 3.77 3.52
C VAL A 55 -6.03 2.37 3.32
N LEU A 56 -7.25 2.12 3.77
CA LEU A 56 -7.92 0.83 3.61
C LEU A 56 -8.09 0.46 2.13
N TYR A 57 -8.43 1.44 1.29
CA TYR A 57 -8.54 1.22 -0.15
C TYR A 57 -7.18 0.88 -0.78
N VAL A 58 -6.10 1.60 -0.43
CA VAL A 58 -4.75 1.30 -0.93
C VAL A 58 -4.32 -0.11 -0.49
N MET A 59 -4.57 -0.50 0.76
CA MET A 59 -4.26 -1.85 1.25
C MET A 59 -5.00 -2.91 0.42
N TYR A 60 -6.32 -2.74 0.23
CA TYR A 60 -7.13 -3.66 -0.56
C TYR A 60 -6.64 -3.77 -2.01
N ALA A 61 -6.44 -2.63 -2.68
CA ALA A 61 -6.03 -2.59 -4.08
C ALA A 61 -4.62 -3.16 -4.29
N TRP A 62 -3.68 -2.82 -3.41
CA TRP A 62 -2.30 -3.30 -3.50
C TRP A 62 -2.22 -4.81 -3.25
N TRP A 63 -2.89 -5.33 -2.21
CA TRP A 63 -2.92 -6.78 -2.01
C TRP A 63 -3.64 -7.54 -3.14
N SER A 64 -4.65 -6.93 -3.75
CA SER A 64 -5.30 -7.52 -4.94
C SER A 64 -4.34 -7.65 -6.11
N ASP A 65 -3.46 -6.65 -6.32
CA ASP A 65 -2.41 -6.71 -7.33
C ASP A 65 -1.37 -7.80 -7.01
N VAL A 66 -0.94 -7.94 -5.76
CA VAL A 66 -0.02 -9.04 -5.34
C VAL A 66 -0.64 -10.42 -5.58
N ILE A 67 -1.94 -10.58 -5.35
CA ILE A 67 -2.66 -11.83 -5.65
C ILE A 67 -2.71 -12.07 -7.17
N ARG A 68 -2.92 -11.02 -7.97
CA ARG A 68 -2.93 -11.11 -9.43
C ARG A 68 -1.56 -11.53 -9.96
N GLU A 69 -0.48 -10.88 -9.52
CA GLU A 69 0.92 -11.22 -9.86
C GLU A 69 1.23 -12.70 -9.55
N GLY A 70 0.79 -13.18 -8.38
CA GLY A 70 0.93 -14.58 -8.02
C GLY A 70 0.17 -15.55 -8.96
N LYS A 71 -1.01 -15.17 -9.45
CA LYS A 71 -1.80 -15.97 -10.41
C LYS A 71 -1.25 -15.93 -11.83
N GLU A 72 -0.59 -14.83 -12.21
CA GLU A 72 0.08 -14.66 -13.50
C GLU A 72 1.39 -15.45 -13.59
N GLY A 73 1.88 -15.95 -12.44
CA GLY A 73 3.06 -16.82 -12.36
C GLY A 73 4.34 -16.11 -11.93
N ASP A 74 4.26 -14.84 -11.50
CA ASP A 74 5.44 -14.06 -11.11
C ASP A 74 6.03 -14.49 -9.75
N HIS A 75 5.30 -15.31 -8.98
CA HIS A 75 5.77 -15.87 -7.70
C HIS A 75 6.54 -17.19 -7.91
N THR A 76 7.76 -17.09 -8.47
CA THR A 76 8.70 -18.23 -8.57
C THR A 76 9.12 -18.76 -7.18
N PRO A 77 9.72 -19.96 -7.06
CA PRO A 77 10.14 -20.49 -5.76
C PRO A 77 11.06 -19.55 -4.96
N VAL A 78 11.97 -18.84 -5.65
CA VAL A 78 12.87 -17.87 -5.00
C VAL A 78 12.10 -16.66 -4.47
N VAL A 79 11.10 -16.18 -5.22
CA VAL A 79 10.23 -15.06 -4.80
C VAL A 79 9.38 -15.47 -3.59
N ILE A 80 8.81 -16.68 -3.58
CA ILE A 80 8.00 -17.17 -2.45
C ILE A 80 8.83 -17.26 -1.17
N ILE A 81 10.09 -17.70 -1.25
CA ILE A 81 11.00 -17.69 -0.09
C ILE A 81 11.22 -16.26 0.42
N GLY A 82 11.47 -15.31 -0.49
CA GLY A 82 11.59 -13.89 -0.15
C GLY A 82 10.35 -13.33 0.53
N LEU A 83 9.15 -13.64 0.02
CA LEU A 83 7.88 -13.22 0.62
C LEU A 83 7.70 -13.80 2.03
N ARG A 84 8.07 -15.07 2.26
CA ARG A 84 8.03 -15.67 3.61
C ARG A 84 8.95 -14.95 4.58
N TYR A 85 10.17 -14.61 4.15
CA TYR A 85 11.08 -13.83 4.98
C TYR A 85 10.60 -12.40 5.24
N GLY A 86 9.93 -11.76 4.28
CA GLY A 86 9.35 -10.43 4.50
C GLY A 86 8.19 -10.40 5.49
N MET A 87 7.55 -11.54 5.75
CA MET A 87 6.44 -11.67 6.69
C MET A 87 6.87 -12.08 8.11
N LEU A 88 8.02 -12.74 8.24
CA LEU A 88 8.60 -13.17 9.53
C LEU A 88 9.37 -12.02 10.19
#